data_AF-A0A0C5FXZ3-F1
#
_entry.id   AF-A0A0C5FXZ3-F1
#
_cell.length_a   1.000
_cell.length_b   1.000
_cell.length_c   1.000
_cell.angle_alpha   90.00
_cell.angle_beta   90.00
_cell.angle_gamma   90.00
#
_symmetry.space_group_name_H-M   'P 1'
#
loop_
_entity.id
_entity.type
_entity.pdbx_description
1 polymer ?
#
loop_
_entity_poly.entity_id
_entity_poly.type
_entity_poly.pdbx_seq_one_letter_code
_entity_poly.pdbx_strand_id
1 'polypeptide(L)'
;MADGSTKPIEKVKAGDKVVATDPRTGRTTVQTATATIVGKGSKDLVRITLTVHDGSDARSKATTTVTATAGHPFWVPHLRQWVDAGELKPGQWLQTSSGTWIQIGAVEAWTAKATVHNLTVTEAHTYYVLAGATPVLSHNCGEVAVDTNAVTDALSGAKTAEVDAALAGRAPVLSPTARRELLEGGHSEAAIDGWLSARGGRMGPAATAAGVAGLQARLRKMWKGKSFNPMIADDDAAVLHSAVQDGLSIITNDKRFYKNIDRLGYSSERY
;
A
#
# COMPACT_ATOMS: atom_id res chain seq x y z
N MET A 1 -1.27 -9.84 18.85
CA MET A 1 -2.00 -8.76 19.55
C MET A 1 -1.03 -8.01 20.46
N ALA A 2 -1.40 -6.83 20.97
CA ALA A 2 -0.52 -6.03 21.83
C ALA A 2 -0.14 -6.71 23.16
N ASP A 3 -0.99 -7.62 23.65
CA ASP A 3 -0.77 -8.42 24.87
C ASP A 3 0.02 -9.73 24.61
N GLY A 4 0.54 -9.92 23.39
CA GLY A 4 1.23 -11.14 22.98
C GLY A 4 0.32 -12.30 22.57
N SER A 5 -1.01 -12.19 22.76
CA SER A 5 -1.95 -13.19 22.29
C SER A 5 -2.08 -13.18 20.76
N THR A 6 -2.69 -14.22 20.20
CA THR A 6 -2.97 -14.33 18.76
C THR A 6 -4.48 -14.31 18.53
N LYS A 7 -4.92 -13.67 17.44
CA LYS A 7 -6.33 -13.55 17.10
C LYS A 7 -6.47 -13.71 15.59
N PRO A 8 -7.37 -14.58 15.09
CA PRO A 8 -7.68 -14.63 13.67
C PRO A 8 -8.13 -13.26 13.18
N ILE A 9 -7.66 -12.84 12.01
CA ILE A 9 -7.86 -11.47 11.50
C ILE A 9 -9.35 -11.15 11.29
N GLU A 10 -10.16 -12.15 10.95
CA GLU A 10 -11.61 -12.06 10.79
C GLU A 10 -12.36 -11.85 12.12
N LYS A 11 -11.69 -12.05 13.26
CA LYS A 11 -12.24 -11.83 14.61
C LYS A 11 -11.74 -10.54 15.26
N VAL A 12 -10.76 -9.86 14.66
CA VAL A 12 -10.29 -8.55 15.13
C VAL A 12 -11.44 -7.55 14.97
N LYS A 13 -11.54 -6.59 15.89
CA LYS A 13 -12.59 -5.55 15.90
C LYS A 13 -11.96 -4.18 16.11
N ALA A 14 -12.71 -3.14 15.73
CA ALA A 14 -12.38 -1.78 16.11
C ALA A 14 -12.20 -1.67 17.64
N GLY A 15 -11.14 -0.99 18.08
CA GLY A 15 -10.72 -0.88 19.47
C GLY A 15 -9.67 -1.90 19.90
N ASP A 16 -9.49 -3.01 19.18
CA ASP A 16 -8.44 -3.99 19.49
C ASP A 16 -7.04 -3.35 19.35
N LYS A 17 -6.11 -3.76 20.21
CA LYS A 17 -4.72 -3.26 20.20
C LYS A 17 -3.80 -4.24 19.48
N VAL A 18 -3.07 -3.73 18.50
CA VAL A 18 -2.13 -4.50 17.68
C VAL A 18 -0.71 -3.96 17.82
N VAL A 19 0.27 -4.81 17.58
CA VAL A 19 1.67 -4.39 17.46
C VAL A 19 1.89 -3.92 16.03
N ALA A 20 2.47 -2.74 15.88
CA ALA A 20 2.81 -2.16 14.59
C ALA A 20 4.25 -1.63 14.62
N THR A 21 4.91 -1.62 13.47
CA THR A 21 6.25 -1.04 13.33
C THR A 21 6.23 -0.03 12.21
N ASP A 22 6.64 1.20 12.50
CA ASP A 22 6.89 2.21 11.48
C ASP A 22 8.18 1.83 10.73
N PRO A 23 8.11 1.49 9.43
CA PRO A 23 9.28 1.08 8.66
C PRO A 23 10.28 2.22 8.43
N ARG A 24 9.89 3.50 8.56
CA ARG A 24 10.79 4.65 8.42
C ARG A 24 11.69 4.82 9.62
N THR A 25 11.12 4.68 10.82
CA THR A 25 11.85 4.91 12.08
C THR A 25 12.33 3.61 12.73
N GLY A 26 11.79 2.46 12.32
CA GLY A 26 12.00 1.17 12.95
C GLY A 26 11.34 1.05 14.33
N ARG A 27 10.55 2.05 14.76
CA ARG A 27 9.92 2.06 16.07
C ARG A 27 8.69 1.16 16.06
N THR A 28 8.70 0.19 16.96
CA THR A 28 7.54 -0.65 17.26
C THR A 28 6.68 -0.01 18.35
N THR A 29 5.40 0.16 18.08
CA THR A 29 4.43 0.73 19.02
C THR A 29 3.13 -0.07 19.05
N VAL A 30 2.34 0.13 20.10
CA VAL A 30 0.98 -0.40 20.18
C VAL A 30 0.06 0.58 19.45
N GLN A 31 -0.65 0.08 18.45
CA GLN A 31 -1.61 0.85 17.66
C GLN A 31 -3.03 0.28 17.85
N THR A 32 -4.03 1.11 17.58
CA THR A 32 -5.44 0.69 17.68
C THR A 32 -5.94 0.30 16.30
N ALA A 33 -6.56 -0.87 16.19
CA ALA A 33 -7.38 -1.18 15.03
C ALA A 33 -8.62 -0.28 15.06
N THR A 34 -8.78 0.61 14.09
CA THR A 34 -9.91 1.55 13.99
C THR A 34 -11.02 1.03 13.09
N ALA A 35 -10.68 0.18 12.12
CA ALA A 35 -11.66 -0.45 11.24
C ALA A 35 -11.20 -1.83 10.76
N THR A 36 -12.15 -2.63 10.29
CA THR A 36 -11.92 -3.93 9.67
C THR A 36 -12.49 -3.93 8.26
N ILE A 37 -11.70 -4.35 7.28
CA ILE A 37 -12.06 -4.36 5.87
C ILE A 37 -12.24 -5.81 5.44
N VAL A 38 -13.34 -6.12 4.74
CA VAL A 38 -13.63 -7.46 4.23
C VAL A 38 -13.85 -7.39 2.72
N GLY A 39 -12.99 -8.05 1.96
CA GLY A 39 -13.14 -8.22 0.51
C GLY A 39 -13.66 -9.61 0.19
N LYS A 40 -14.61 -9.73 -0.74
CA LYS A 40 -15.13 -11.01 -1.24
C LYS A 40 -15.06 -11.07 -2.76
N GLY A 41 -15.11 -12.28 -3.31
CA GLY A 41 -15.18 -12.51 -4.76
C GLY A 41 -13.90 -13.11 -5.33
N SER A 42 -13.73 -13.02 -6.65
CA SER A 42 -12.51 -13.48 -7.31
C SER A 42 -11.32 -12.62 -6.88
N LYS A 43 -10.24 -13.26 -6.43
CA LYS A 43 -9.02 -12.61 -5.96
C LYS A 43 -7.81 -13.31 -6.55
N ASP A 44 -6.81 -12.51 -6.93
CA ASP A 44 -5.47 -13.01 -7.19
C ASP A 44 -4.76 -13.13 -5.85
N LEU A 45 -4.48 -14.37 -5.47
CA LEU A 45 -3.90 -14.74 -4.19
C LEU A 45 -2.46 -15.18 -4.39
N VAL A 46 -1.66 -14.90 -3.37
CA VAL A 46 -0.26 -15.30 -3.31
C VAL A 46 0.00 -15.97 -1.97
N ARG A 47 0.56 -17.17 -2.02
CA ARG A 47 1.12 -17.88 -0.86
C ARG A 47 2.62 -17.61 -0.83
N ILE A 48 3.07 -17.05 0.28
CA ILE A 48 4.47 -16.81 0.56
C ILE A 48 4.89 -17.87 1.57
N THR A 49 5.83 -18.72 1.17
CA THR A 49 6.44 -19.73 2.04
C THR A 49 7.70 -19.14 2.63
N LEU A 50 7.80 -19.15 3.96
CA LEU A 50 8.89 -18.61 4.73
C LEU A 50 9.71 -19.74 5.35
N THR A 51 11.03 -19.61 5.30
CA THR A 51 11.95 -20.58 5.91
C THR A 51 12.18 -20.22 7.37
N VAL A 52 11.80 -21.13 8.27
CA VAL A 52 12.06 -21.01 9.70
C VAL A 52 13.39 -21.71 10.00
N HIS A 53 14.31 -20.97 10.60
CA HIS A 53 15.52 -21.53 11.17
C HIS A 53 15.29 -21.67 12.67
N ASP A 54 14.98 -22.87 13.14
CA ASP A 54 14.71 -23.16 14.57
C ASP A 54 15.99 -23.47 15.36
N GLY A 55 17.16 -23.40 14.73
CA GLY A 55 18.45 -23.67 15.36
C GLY A 55 18.71 -25.16 15.62
N SER A 56 17.77 -26.05 15.30
CA SER A 56 17.93 -27.50 15.44
C SER A 56 18.20 -28.15 14.08
N ASP A 57 19.49 -28.36 13.81
CA ASP A 57 20.04 -29.08 12.66
C ASP A 57 19.83 -28.40 11.29
N ALA A 58 20.93 -28.05 10.62
CA ALA A 58 20.95 -27.31 9.35
C ALA A 58 20.27 -28.02 8.17
N ARG A 59 19.79 -29.26 8.38
CA ARG A 59 19.14 -30.11 7.37
C ARG A 59 17.60 -30.09 7.43
N SER A 60 17.00 -29.66 8.55
CA SER A 60 15.55 -29.52 8.64
C SER A 60 15.17 -28.06 8.44
N LYS A 61 14.79 -27.69 7.21
CA LYS A 61 14.19 -26.37 6.95
C LYS A 61 12.70 -26.48 7.23
N ALA A 62 12.29 -26.18 8.47
CA ALA A 62 10.88 -25.97 8.77
C ALA A 62 10.38 -24.79 7.93
N THR A 63 9.17 -24.91 7.36
CA THR A 63 8.55 -23.82 6.60
C THR A 63 7.21 -23.45 7.19
N THR A 64 6.82 -22.20 6.97
CA THR A 64 5.52 -21.67 7.34
C THR A 64 4.99 -20.79 6.22
N THR A 65 3.69 -20.48 6.20
CA THR A 65 3.07 -19.76 5.08
C THR A 65 2.19 -18.62 5.54
N VAL A 66 2.14 -17.58 4.71
CA VAL A 66 1.12 -16.52 4.76
C VAL A 66 0.49 -16.41 3.37
N THR A 67 -0.82 -16.16 3.32
CA THR A 67 -1.54 -15.91 2.08
C THR A 67 -2.11 -14.51 2.09
N ALA A 68 -1.91 -13.77 1.00
CA ALA A 68 -2.41 -12.41 0.81
C ALA A 68 -2.90 -12.21 -0.63
N THR A 69 -3.57 -11.10 -0.92
CA THR A 69 -3.82 -10.70 -2.31
C THR A 69 -2.52 -10.30 -3.00
N ALA A 70 -2.43 -10.48 -4.31
CA ALA A 70 -1.22 -10.20 -5.08
C ALA A 70 -0.70 -8.76 -4.91
N GLY A 71 -1.59 -7.77 -4.85
CA GLY A 71 -1.24 -6.37 -4.59
C GLY A 71 -1.08 -6.00 -3.12
N HIS A 72 -1.01 -6.97 -2.19
CA HIS A 72 -0.84 -6.65 -0.76
C HIS A 72 0.64 -6.44 -0.44
N PRO A 73 1.06 -5.26 0.07
CA PRO A 73 2.47 -4.99 0.27
C PRO A 73 3.03 -5.64 1.54
N PHE A 74 4.27 -6.13 1.42
CA PHE A 74 5.11 -6.59 2.52
C PHE A 74 6.40 -5.78 2.57
N TRP A 75 6.89 -5.50 3.79
CA TRP A 75 8.11 -4.72 3.96
C TRP A 75 9.35 -5.58 3.71
N VAL A 76 10.18 -5.18 2.74
CA VAL A 76 11.47 -5.80 2.43
C VAL A 76 12.59 -4.92 2.97
N PRO A 77 13.13 -5.19 4.18
CA PRO A 77 14.04 -4.28 4.88
C PRO A 77 15.36 -4.03 4.13
N HIS A 78 15.87 -5.02 3.40
CA HIS A 78 17.09 -4.87 2.60
C HIS A 78 16.93 -3.82 1.48
N LEU A 79 15.73 -3.75 0.90
CA LEU A 79 15.40 -2.81 -0.17
C LEU A 79 14.83 -1.50 0.37
N ARG A 80 14.50 -1.45 1.67
CA ARG A 80 13.81 -0.34 2.33
C ARG A 80 12.56 0.09 1.55
N GLN A 81 11.80 -0.90 1.08
CA GLN A 81 10.63 -0.66 0.27
C GLN A 81 9.51 -1.65 0.61
N TRP A 82 8.29 -1.21 0.35
CA TRP A 82 7.13 -2.08 0.25
C TRP A 82 7.16 -2.78 -1.10
N VAL A 83 6.98 -4.10 -1.10
CA VAL A 83 6.88 -4.92 -2.32
C VAL A 83 5.56 -5.67 -2.28
N ASP A 84 4.81 -5.58 -3.36
CA ASP A 84 3.55 -6.30 -3.51
C ASP A 84 3.79 -7.82 -3.43
N ALA A 85 2.88 -8.54 -2.79
CA ALA A 85 3.00 -9.99 -2.56
C ALA A 85 3.32 -10.77 -3.85
N GLY A 86 2.70 -10.40 -4.98
CA GLY A 86 2.90 -11.02 -6.28
C GLY A 86 4.27 -10.74 -6.91
N GLU A 87 4.99 -9.74 -6.42
CA GLU A 87 6.32 -9.36 -6.91
C GLU A 87 7.46 -9.84 -5.99
N LEU A 88 7.12 -10.41 -4.84
CA LEU A 88 8.09 -11.00 -3.94
C LEU A 88 8.84 -12.16 -4.61
N LYS A 89 10.12 -12.30 -4.25
CA LYS A 89 11.01 -13.29 -4.84
C LYS A 89 11.60 -14.18 -3.76
N PRO A 90 11.75 -15.49 -4.02
CA PRO A 90 12.56 -16.37 -3.19
C PRO A 90 13.94 -15.76 -2.92
N GLY A 91 14.41 -15.90 -1.69
CA GLY A 91 15.68 -15.34 -1.21
C GLY A 91 15.56 -13.95 -0.59
N GLN A 92 14.50 -13.19 -0.85
CA GLN A 92 14.21 -11.93 -0.16
C GLN A 92 13.87 -12.17 1.32
N TRP A 93 14.00 -11.11 2.12
CA TRP A 93 13.79 -11.15 3.56
C TRP A 93 12.62 -10.24 3.92
N LEU A 94 11.80 -10.65 4.89
CA LEU A 94 10.71 -9.87 5.46
C LEU A 94 10.99 -9.58 6.94
N GLN A 95 10.49 -8.45 7.44
CA GLN A 95 10.69 -8.06 8.84
C GLN A 95 9.71 -8.74 9.79
N THR A 96 10.21 -9.24 10.93
CA THR A 96 9.43 -9.83 12.03
C THR A 96 9.13 -8.81 13.14
N SER A 97 8.30 -9.18 14.12
CA SER A 97 7.97 -8.30 15.25
C SER A 97 9.08 -8.10 16.27
N SER A 98 10.08 -8.99 16.30
CA SER A 98 11.27 -8.81 17.13
C SER A 98 12.33 -7.93 16.46
N GLY A 99 12.04 -7.36 15.28
CA GLY A 99 13.00 -6.61 14.49
C GLY A 99 14.00 -7.47 13.72
N THR A 100 13.90 -8.80 13.81
CA THR A 100 14.70 -9.75 13.01
C THR A 100 14.07 -9.96 11.65
N TRP A 101 14.73 -10.74 10.77
CA TRP A 101 14.25 -11.00 9.42
C TRP A 101 14.00 -12.50 9.20
N ILE A 102 13.04 -12.81 8.32
CA ILE A 102 12.76 -14.17 7.85
C ILE A 102 12.84 -14.25 6.33
N GLN A 103 13.42 -15.33 5.80
CA GLN A 103 13.63 -15.48 4.37
C GLN A 103 12.43 -16.11 3.66
N ILE A 104 12.11 -15.59 2.49
CA ILE A 104 11.15 -16.18 1.56
C ILE A 104 11.80 -17.38 0.88
N GLY A 105 11.22 -18.57 1.07
CA GLY A 105 11.63 -19.80 0.41
C GLY A 105 10.92 -20.03 -0.93
N ALA A 106 9.63 -19.70 -1.02
CA ALA A 106 8.84 -19.85 -2.25
C ALA A 106 7.70 -18.83 -2.32
N VAL A 107 7.23 -18.55 -3.54
CA VAL A 107 6.08 -17.69 -3.82
C VAL A 107 5.23 -18.39 -4.88
N GLU A 108 3.96 -18.60 -4.58
CA GLU A 108 2.99 -19.27 -5.46
C GLU A 108 1.77 -18.37 -5.65
N ALA A 109 1.38 -18.09 -6.89
CA ALA A 109 0.22 -17.26 -7.22
C ALA A 109 -0.89 -18.06 -7.88
N TRP A 110 -2.15 -17.79 -7.52
CA TRP A 110 -3.33 -18.36 -8.16
C TRP A 110 -4.54 -17.44 -8.02
N THR A 111 -5.52 -17.59 -8.91
CA THR A 111 -6.80 -16.87 -8.80
C THR A 111 -7.88 -17.79 -8.21
N ALA A 112 -8.61 -17.31 -7.21
CA ALA A 112 -9.73 -18.06 -6.62
C ALA A 112 -10.80 -17.13 -6.04
N LYS A 113 -12.02 -17.63 -5.86
CA LYS A 113 -13.01 -16.96 -5.02
C LYS A 113 -12.58 -17.08 -3.56
N ALA A 114 -12.39 -15.94 -2.89
CA ALA A 114 -11.97 -15.91 -1.50
C ALA A 114 -12.63 -14.76 -0.73
N THR A 115 -12.64 -14.90 0.59
CA THR A 115 -12.84 -13.77 1.51
C THR A 115 -11.49 -13.38 2.07
N VAL A 116 -11.14 -12.10 1.99
CA VAL A 116 -9.88 -11.54 2.47
C VAL A 116 -10.16 -10.44 3.47
N HIS A 117 -9.24 -10.24 4.42
CA HIS A 117 -9.40 -9.32 5.53
C HIS A 117 -8.23 -8.35 5.59
N ASN A 118 -8.50 -7.11 5.99
CA ASN A 118 -7.49 -6.11 6.30
C ASN A 118 -7.94 -5.29 7.52
N LEU A 119 -7.02 -4.59 8.17
CA LEU A 119 -7.28 -3.78 9.35
C LEU A 119 -6.82 -2.36 9.12
N THR A 120 -7.64 -1.36 9.44
CA THR A 120 -7.17 0.02 9.62
C THR A 120 -6.56 0.17 11.01
N VAL A 121 -5.33 0.66 11.09
CA VAL A 121 -4.59 0.99 12.31
C VAL A 121 -4.24 2.48 12.33
N THR A 122 -4.14 3.05 13.53
CA THR A 122 -4.07 4.50 13.75
C THR A 122 -2.93 5.26 13.06
N GLU A 123 -1.65 4.93 13.29
CA GLU A 123 -0.54 5.81 12.83
C GLU A 123 0.48 5.11 11.93
N ALA A 124 0.94 3.91 12.29
CA ALA A 124 2.05 3.28 11.57
C ALA A 124 1.60 2.68 10.21
N HIS A 125 0.29 2.57 9.99
CA HIS A 125 -0.30 1.89 8.83
C HIS A 125 0.32 0.51 8.54
N THR A 126 0.73 -0.18 9.61
CA THR A 126 1.24 -1.56 9.55
C THR A 126 0.69 -2.39 10.71
N TYR A 127 0.70 -3.70 10.54
CA TYR A 127 0.45 -4.64 11.62
C TYR A 127 1.15 -5.97 11.33
N TYR A 128 1.35 -6.78 12.36
CA TYR A 128 1.93 -8.11 12.20
C TYR A 128 0.85 -9.16 11.94
N VAL A 129 1.05 -9.94 10.87
CA VAL A 129 0.30 -11.17 10.60
C VAL A 129 1.18 -12.37 10.88
N LEU A 130 0.59 -13.44 11.40
CA LEU A 130 1.34 -14.66 11.68
C LEU A 130 1.35 -15.58 10.46
N ALA A 131 2.55 -15.98 10.03
CA ALA A 131 2.79 -17.18 9.26
C ALA A 131 3.11 -18.31 10.24
N GLY A 132 2.13 -19.13 10.62
CA GLY A 132 2.31 -20.11 11.70
C GLY A 132 2.54 -19.40 13.04
N ALA A 133 3.73 -19.54 13.62
CA ALA A 133 4.13 -18.78 14.82
C ALA A 133 4.96 -17.52 14.48
N THR A 134 5.33 -17.30 13.22
CA THR A 134 6.23 -16.22 12.84
C THR A 134 5.47 -14.96 12.43
N PRO A 135 5.64 -13.83 13.12
CA PRO A 135 5.04 -12.56 12.72
C PRO A 135 5.79 -11.95 11.53
N VAL A 136 5.04 -11.40 10.59
CA VAL A 136 5.52 -10.71 9.39
C VAL A 136 4.85 -9.34 9.29
N LEU A 137 5.64 -8.29 9.07
CA LEU A 137 5.14 -6.93 8.96
C LEU A 137 4.34 -6.76 7.66
N SER A 138 3.05 -6.47 7.81
CA SER A 138 2.08 -6.33 6.73
C SER A 138 1.52 -4.91 6.70
N HIS A 139 1.26 -4.41 5.50
CA HIS A 139 0.68 -3.08 5.34
C HIS A 139 -0.82 -3.06 5.68
N ASN A 140 -1.26 -1.99 6.33
CA ASN A 140 -2.65 -1.64 6.49
C ASN A 140 -3.05 -0.70 5.34
N CYS A 141 -3.90 -1.17 4.43
CA CYS A 141 -4.48 -0.37 3.35
C CYS A 141 -5.78 0.33 3.82
N GLY A 142 -5.72 1.09 4.90
CA GLY A 142 -6.84 1.93 5.36
C GLY A 142 -6.90 3.28 4.64
N GLU A 143 -5.83 3.63 3.93
CA GLU A 143 -5.70 4.84 3.14
C GLU A 143 -5.29 4.50 1.71
N VAL A 144 -5.61 5.40 0.78
CA VAL A 144 -5.19 5.32 -0.62
C VAL A 144 -4.99 6.72 -1.16
N ALA A 145 -3.90 6.93 -1.89
CA ALA A 145 -3.68 8.21 -2.54
C ALA A 145 -4.68 8.37 -3.69
N VAL A 146 -5.19 9.58 -3.87
CA VAL A 146 -6.09 9.90 -4.97
C VAL A 146 -5.45 10.95 -5.88
N ASP A 147 -5.50 10.67 -7.17
CA ASP A 147 -5.14 11.62 -8.21
C ASP A 147 -6.20 12.72 -8.34
N THR A 148 -5.82 13.86 -8.92
CA THR A 148 -6.69 15.02 -9.15
C THR A 148 -7.95 14.62 -9.91
N ASN A 149 -7.83 13.77 -10.95
CA ASN A 149 -8.97 13.32 -11.74
C ASN A 149 -10.01 12.53 -10.94
N ALA A 150 -9.60 11.75 -9.94
CA ALA A 150 -10.52 11.00 -9.07
C ALA A 150 -11.41 11.92 -8.25
N VAL A 151 -10.84 13.01 -7.74
CA VAL A 151 -11.60 13.98 -6.96
C VAL A 151 -12.47 14.83 -7.88
N THR A 152 -11.97 15.27 -9.03
CA THR A 152 -12.76 16.01 -10.04
C THR A 152 -13.98 15.21 -10.51
N ASP A 153 -13.79 13.93 -10.83
CA ASP A 153 -14.85 13.02 -11.26
C ASP A 153 -15.91 12.81 -10.18
N ALA A 154 -15.49 12.71 -8.91
CA ALA A 154 -16.39 12.54 -7.79
C ALA A 154 -17.16 13.82 -7.45
N LEU A 155 -16.50 14.98 -7.50
CA LEU A 155 -17.09 16.29 -7.22
C LEU A 155 -18.02 16.78 -8.33
N SER A 156 -17.74 16.44 -9.60
CA SER A 156 -18.63 16.73 -10.73
C SER A 156 -19.87 15.86 -10.77
N GLY A 157 -19.93 14.80 -9.95
CA GLY A 157 -21.02 13.83 -9.93
C GLY A 157 -20.99 12.82 -11.08
N ALA A 158 -20.05 12.94 -12.02
CA ALA A 158 -19.99 12.11 -13.22
C ALA A 158 -19.67 10.65 -12.90
N LYS A 159 -18.80 10.39 -11.90
CA LYS A 159 -18.32 9.05 -11.57
C LYS A 159 -18.17 8.78 -10.08
N THR A 160 -18.96 9.45 -9.24
CA THR A 160 -18.90 9.29 -7.78
C THR A 160 -18.96 7.81 -7.35
N ALA A 161 -19.83 7.01 -7.97
CA ALA A 161 -19.96 5.58 -7.67
C ALA A 161 -18.72 4.75 -8.08
N GLU A 162 -18.07 5.08 -9.19
CA GLU A 162 -16.84 4.40 -9.63
C GLU A 162 -15.69 4.73 -8.68
N VAL A 163 -15.55 6.00 -8.29
CA VAL A 163 -14.53 6.46 -7.34
C VAL A 163 -14.77 5.83 -5.97
N ASP A 164 -16.00 5.80 -5.47
CA ASP A 164 -16.30 5.18 -4.18
C ASP A 164 -16.06 3.66 -4.19
N ALA A 165 -16.36 3.00 -5.31
CA ALA A 165 -16.04 1.58 -5.49
C ALA A 165 -14.52 1.35 -5.51
N ALA A 166 -13.76 2.22 -6.17
CA ALA A 166 -12.30 2.16 -6.22
C ALA A 166 -11.67 2.43 -4.85
N LEU A 167 -12.18 3.40 -4.09
CA LEU A 167 -11.77 3.63 -2.71
C LEU A 167 -12.03 2.40 -1.85
N ALA A 168 -13.09 1.64 -2.12
CA ALA A 168 -13.42 0.39 -1.42
C ALA A 168 -13.46 0.57 0.12
N GLY A 169 -13.90 1.75 0.58
CA GLY A 169 -13.95 2.12 2.00
C GLY A 169 -12.63 2.61 2.59
N ARG A 170 -11.57 2.78 1.79
CA ARG A 170 -10.29 3.39 2.20
C ARG A 170 -10.42 4.90 2.27
N ALA A 171 -9.78 5.50 3.27
CA ALA A 171 -9.71 6.95 3.41
C ALA A 171 -8.81 7.56 2.31
N PRO A 172 -9.33 8.51 1.50
CA PRO A 172 -8.54 9.12 0.45
C PRO A 172 -7.47 10.07 1.03
N VAL A 173 -6.26 10.01 0.47
CA VAL A 173 -5.16 10.92 0.79
C VAL A 173 -4.87 11.80 -0.41
N LEU A 174 -5.10 13.11 -0.25
CA LEU A 174 -4.92 14.10 -1.32
C LEU A 174 -3.60 14.83 -1.15
N SER A 175 -2.76 14.86 -2.19
CA SER A 175 -1.51 15.61 -2.13
C SER A 175 -1.75 17.13 -2.17
N PRO A 176 -0.83 17.96 -1.61
CA PRO A 176 -0.91 19.42 -1.76
C PRO A 176 -0.94 19.88 -3.23
N THR A 177 -0.24 19.18 -4.12
CA THR A 177 -0.26 19.46 -5.56
C THR A 177 -1.65 19.19 -6.15
N ALA A 178 -2.26 18.04 -5.85
CA ALA A 178 -3.59 17.71 -6.35
C ALA A 178 -4.66 18.69 -5.80
N ARG A 179 -4.56 19.12 -4.54
CA ARG A 179 -5.43 20.17 -3.99
C ARG A 179 -5.27 21.48 -4.76
N ARG A 180 -4.04 21.90 -5.06
CA ARG A 180 -3.78 23.10 -5.88
C ARG A 180 -4.44 22.99 -7.25
N GLU A 181 -4.27 21.86 -7.94
CA GLU A 181 -4.88 21.63 -9.26
C GLU A 181 -6.41 21.64 -9.22
N LEU A 182 -7.03 21.07 -8.18
CA LEU A 182 -8.49 21.13 -8.00
C LEU A 182 -8.99 22.57 -7.83
N LEU A 183 -8.27 23.38 -7.06
CA LEU A 183 -8.59 24.80 -6.86
C LEU A 183 -8.44 25.60 -8.17
N GLU A 184 -7.36 25.37 -8.91
CA GLU A 184 -7.13 25.97 -10.23
C GLU A 184 -8.19 25.51 -11.26
N GLY A 185 -8.70 24.28 -11.11
CA GLY A 185 -9.82 23.73 -11.87
C GLY A 185 -11.20 24.27 -11.48
N GLY A 186 -11.28 25.16 -10.50
CA GLY A 186 -12.52 25.85 -10.10
C GLY A 186 -13.33 25.17 -9.00
N HIS A 187 -12.81 24.11 -8.37
CA HIS A 187 -13.44 23.53 -7.18
C HIS A 187 -13.16 24.41 -5.95
N SER A 188 -14.13 24.51 -5.03
CA SER A 188 -13.94 25.27 -3.78
C SER A 188 -13.23 24.43 -2.72
N GLU A 189 -12.49 25.09 -1.81
CA GLU A 189 -11.89 24.42 -0.64
C GLU A 189 -12.92 23.63 0.16
N ALA A 190 -14.10 24.21 0.39
CA ALA A 190 -15.18 23.57 1.12
C ALA A 190 -15.68 22.27 0.45
N ALA A 191 -15.71 22.21 -0.88
CA ALA A 191 -16.09 21.00 -1.61
C ALA A 191 -15.03 19.91 -1.48
N ILE A 192 -13.75 20.27 -1.60
CA ILE A 192 -12.62 19.34 -1.49
C ILE A 192 -12.53 18.79 -0.05
N ASP A 193 -12.54 19.67 0.94
CA ASP A 193 -12.44 19.31 2.35
C ASP A 193 -13.69 18.52 2.80
N GLY A 194 -14.88 18.88 2.29
CA GLY A 194 -16.11 18.13 2.52
C GLY A 194 -16.06 16.71 1.93
N TRP A 195 -15.54 16.56 0.71
CA TRP A 195 -15.40 15.24 0.06
C TRP A 195 -14.41 14.34 0.80
N LEU A 196 -13.27 14.88 1.24
CA LEU A 196 -12.29 14.16 2.05
C LEU A 196 -12.87 13.76 3.40
N SER A 197 -13.42 14.73 4.15
CA SER A 197 -13.94 14.51 5.50
C SER A 197 -15.07 13.46 5.52
N ALA A 198 -15.98 13.50 4.54
CA ALA A 198 -17.06 12.51 4.39
C ALA A 198 -16.56 11.06 4.24
N ARG A 199 -15.29 10.87 3.85
CA ARG A 199 -14.63 9.58 3.63
C ARG A 199 -13.52 9.30 4.65
N GLY A 200 -13.40 10.12 5.69
CA GLY A 200 -12.31 10.05 6.67
C GLY A 200 -10.93 10.33 6.07
N GLY A 201 -10.88 11.01 4.92
CA GLY A 201 -9.67 11.34 4.20
C GLY A 201 -8.87 12.50 4.81
N ARG A 202 -7.62 12.65 4.35
CA ARG A 202 -6.69 13.68 4.82
C ARG A 202 -5.81 14.22 3.70
N MET A 203 -5.05 15.27 4.02
CA MET A 203 -3.96 15.72 3.18
C MET A 203 -2.72 14.82 3.34
N GLY A 204 -2.03 14.54 2.24
CA GLY A 204 -0.73 13.89 2.19
C GLY A 204 0.44 14.87 2.35
N PRO A 205 1.69 14.38 2.46
CA PRO A 205 2.86 15.22 2.54
C PRO A 205 3.12 15.96 1.22
N ALA A 206 3.71 17.16 1.31
CA ALA A 206 4.20 17.85 0.12
C ALA A 206 5.29 17.02 -0.57
N ALA A 207 5.32 17.05 -1.90
CA ALA A 207 6.42 16.48 -2.65
C ALA A 207 7.71 17.29 -2.44
N THR A 208 8.86 16.63 -2.53
CA THR A 208 10.15 17.33 -2.52
C THR A 208 10.66 17.48 -3.95
N ALA A 209 11.34 18.59 -4.24
CA ALA A 209 11.94 18.82 -5.55
C ALA A 209 12.94 17.70 -5.93
N ALA A 210 13.73 17.21 -4.96
CA ALA A 210 14.64 16.09 -5.15
C ALA A 210 13.89 14.78 -5.48
N GLY A 211 12.77 14.55 -4.81
CA GLY A 211 11.89 13.41 -5.05
C GLY A 211 11.30 13.39 -6.45
N VAL A 212 10.71 14.51 -6.87
CA VAL A 212 10.17 14.72 -8.22
C VAL A 212 11.27 14.52 -9.28
N ALA A 213 12.43 15.16 -9.10
CA ALA A 213 13.56 14.99 -10.00
C ALA A 213 14.05 13.54 -10.06
N GLY A 214 14.03 12.81 -8.95
CA GLY A 214 14.37 11.39 -8.88
C GLY A 214 13.43 10.50 -9.70
N LEU A 215 12.11 10.73 -9.60
CA LEU A 215 11.10 10.03 -10.40
C LEU A 215 11.30 10.30 -11.89
N GLN A 216 11.46 11.57 -12.27
CA GLN A 216 11.74 11.99 -13.65
C GLN A 216 13.03 11.35 -14.19
N ALA A 217 14.10 11.35 -13.41
CA ALA A 217 15.37 10.75 -13.80
C ALA A 217 15.26 9.23 -14.03
N ARG A 218 14.47 8.52 -13.21
CA ARG A 218 14.22 7.08 -13.38
C ARG A 218 13.47 6.79 -14.68
N LEU A 219 12.42 7.55 -15.00
CA LEU A 219 11.71 7.42 -16.28
C LEU A 219 12.61 7.69 -17.48
N ARG A 220 13.40 8.78 -17.43
CA ARG A 220 14.38 9.13 -18.49
C ARG A 220 15.43 8.04 -18.71
N LYS A 221 15.88 7.36 -17.65
CA LYS A 221 16.84 6.23 -17.79
C LYS A 221 16.23 5.04 -18.53
N MET A 222 14.94 4.74 -18.32
CA MET A 222 14.25 3.66 -19.03
C MET A 222 14.07 3.93 -20.53
N TRP A 223 14.22 5.19 -20.94
CA TRP A 223 14.00 5.65 -22.30
C TRP A 223 15.22 5.53 -23.22
N LYS A 224 16.46 5.44 -22.69
CA LYS A 224 17.68 5.39 -23.52
C LYS A 224 17.60 4.25 -24.55
N GLY A 225 17.26 4.58 -25.80
CA GLY A 225 17.14 3.67 -26.94
C GLY A 225 15.73 3.20 -27.34
N LYS A 226 14.62 3.77 -26.83
CA LYS A 226 13.24 3.35 -27.19
C LYS A 226 12.42 4.44 -27.92
N SER A 227 11.46 4.02 -28.76
CA SER A 227 10.65 4.87 -29.65
C SER A 227 9.48 5.63 -29.00
N PHE A 228 9.23 5.47 -27.71
CA PHE A 228 8.15 6.13 -26.97
C PHE A 228 8.71 7.00 -25.85
N ASN A 229 8.17 8.19 -25.58
CA ASN A 229 8.62 9.12 -24.53
C ASN A 229 7.77 8.99 -23.23
N PRO A 230 8.20 8.20 -22.23
CA PRO A 230 7.55 8.14 -20.93
C PRO A 230 7.88 9.40 -20.13
N MET A 231 7.05 10.41 -20.28
CA MET A 231 7.08 11.61 -19.43
C MET A 231 5.79 11.62 -18.61
N ILE A 232 5.94 11.78 -17.30
CA ILE A 232 4.88 12.25 -16.41
C ILE A 232 5.04 13.77 -16.30
N ALA A 233 3.95 14.52 -16.15
CA ALA A 233 4.08 15.93 -15.83
C ALA A 233 4.77 16.11 -14.46
N ASP A 234 5.36 17.27 -14.20
CA ASP A 234 6.00 17.52 -12.91
C ASP A 234 4.98 17.49 -11.77
N ASP A 235 3.74 17.89 -12.04
CA ASP A 235 2.65 17.79 -11.08
C ASP A 235 2.22 16.34 -10.84
N ASP A 236 2.04 15.52 -11.89
CA ASP A 236 1.82 14.06 -11.75
C ASP A 236 2.94 13.40 -10.92
N ALA A 237 4.20 13.82 -11.15
CA ALA A 237 5.35 13.34 -10.39
C ALA A 237 5.30 13.76 -8.93
N ALA A 238 4.82 14.97 -8.63
CA ALA A 238 4.62 15.45 -7.27
C ALA A 238 3.48 14.71 -6.56
N VAL A 239 2.37 14.45 -7.24
CA VAL A 239 1.26 13.64 -6.74
C VAL A 239 1.76 12.22 -6.41
N LEU A 240 2.48 11.57 -7.35
CA LEU A 240 3.09 10.26 -7.11
C LEU A 240 4.10 10.29 -5.96
N HIS A 241 4.96 11.31 -5.88
CA HIS A 241 5.94 11.41 -4.80
C HIS A 241 5.26 11.57 -3.44
N SER A 242 4.15 12.31 -3.35
CA SER A 242 3.35 12.41 -2.13
C SER A 242 2.86 11.04 -1.68
N ALA A 243 2.26 10.26 -2.59
CA ALA A 243 1.78 8.90 -2.30
C ALA A 243 2.93 7.95 -1.88
N VAL A 244 4.06 8.00 -2.59
CA VAL A 244 5.24 7.18 -2.30
C VAL A 244 5.84 7.46 -0.93
N GLN A 245 5.81 8.72 -0.47
CA GLN A 245 6.29 9.07 0.87
C GLN A 245 5.48 8.42 2.00
N ASP A 246 4.19 8.19 1.76
CA ASP A 246 3.27 7.51 2.68
C ASP A 246 3.15 6.01 2.38
N GLY A 247 3.81 5.50 1.33
CA GLY A 247 3.73 4.09 0.92
C GLY A 247 2.38 3.69 0.34
N LEU A 248 1.61 4.66 -0.18
CA LEU A 248 0.24 4.44 -0.65
C LEU A 248 0.19 4.06 -2.14
N SER A 249 -0.73 3.16 -2.48
CA SER A 249 -1.22 3.01 -3.86
C SER A 249 -1.97 4.28 -4.28
N ILE A 250 -1.95 4.60 -5.58
CA ILE A 250 -2.67 5.74 -6.13
C ILE A 250 -3.83 5.31 -7.06
N ILE A 251 -5.01 5.87 -6.82
CA ILE A 251 -6.18 5.73 -7.69
C ILE A 251 -6.14 6.84 -8.74
N THR A 252 -6.21 6.47 -10.02
CA THR A 252 -6.22 7.40 -11.15
C THR A 252 -7.00 6.83 -12.33
N ASN A 253 -7.72 7.67 -13.09
CA ASN A 253 -8.30 7.26 -14.36
C ASN A 253 -7.37 7.58 -15.56
N ASP A 254 -6.26 8.30 -15.33
CA ASP A 254 -5.30 8.67 -16.37
C ASP A 254 -4.49 7.43 -16.80
N LYS A 255 -4.76 6.96 -18.02
CA LYS A 255 -4.11 5.78 -18.60
C LYS A 255 -2.61 5.95 -18.80
N ARG A 256 -2.13 7.16 -19.08
CA ARG A 256 -0.71 7.44 -19.28
C ARG A 256 0.00 7.48 -17.95
N PHE A 257 -0.58 8.16 -16.95
CA PHE A 257 -0.03 8.24 -15.61
C PHE A 257 0.06 6.85 -14.98
N TYR A 258 -1.04 6.09 -14.96
CA TYR A 258 -1.07 4.69 -14.50
C TYR A 258 0.06 3.83 -15.09
N LYS A 259 0.22 3.86 -16.42
CA LYS A 259 1.29 3.09 -17.11
C LYS A 259 2.69 3.53 -16.73
N ASN A 260 2.90 4.80 -16.38
CA ASN A 260 4.20 5.30 -15.95
C ASN A 260 4.49 4.95 -14.48
N ILE A 261 3.47 4.92 -13.61
CA ILE A 261 3.57 4.47 -12.23
C ILE A 261 3.97 2.99 -12.18
N ASP A 262 3.29 2.16 -12.97
CA ASP A 262 3.59 0.72 -13.13
C ASP A 262 5.04 0.48 -13.59
N ARG A 263 5.52 1.23 -14.60
CA ARG A 263 6.93 1.17 -15.05
C ARG A 263 7.94 1.56 -13.97
N LEU A 264 7.54 2.43 -13.04
CA LEU A 264 8.37 2.83 -11.91
C LEU A 264 8.33 1.81 -10.76
N GLY A 265 7.50 0.76 -10.86
CA GLY A 265 7.35 -0.27 -9.83
C GLY A 265 6.63 0.23 -8.59
N TYR A 266 5.70 1.18 -8.75
CA TYR A 266 4.83 1.63 -7.67
C TYR A 266 3.41 1.12 -7.88
N SER A 267 2.69 0.91 -6.77
CA SER A 267 1.31 0.42 -6.80
C SER A 267 0.35 1.52 -7.27
N SER A 268 -0.57 1.17 -8.18
CA SER A 268 -1.62 2.05 -8.66
C SER A 268 -2.85 1.27 -9.07
N GLU A 269 -4.00 1.93 -9.03
CA GLU A 269 -5.30 1.37 -9.32
C GLU A 269 -6.04 2.25 -10.33
N ARG A 270 -6.66 1.63 -11.32
CA ARG A 270 -7.53 2.31 -12.28
C ARG A 270 -8.99 2.08 -11.93
N TYR A 271 -9.80 3.11 -12.17
CA TYR A 271 -11.25 3.06 -12.10
C TYR A 271 -11.87 3.55 -13.41
#